data_AF-A0A5X8MR48-F1
#
_entry.id   AF-A0A5X8MR48-F1
#
_cell.length_a   1.000
_cell.length_b   1.000
_cell.length_c   1.000
_cell.angle_alpha   90.00
_cell.angle_beta   90.00
_cell.angle_gamma   90.00
#
_symmetry.space_group_name_H-M   'P 1'
#
loop_
_entity.id
_entity.type
_entity.pdbx_description
1 polymer ?
#
loop_
_entity_poly.entity_id
_entity_poly.type
_entity_poly.pdbx_seq_one_letter_code
_entity_poly.pdbx_strand_id
1 'polypeptide(L)'
;MSAIKIYTATPADLSPPVQSESFCVDLVLASDYRELEAKCASLAAENAHARERHAFIRALAVSILEHSGGRMDWRGAMADATELCQTVDSVYAKSPATNAFLAEVRAQGVERYAAQLKSEAELADETGWDGAAKFLISESEKVLVFAAQLRQEAAK
;
A
#
# COMPACT_ATOMS: atom_id res chain seq x y z
N MET A 1 -3.07 -2.02 -1.99
CA MET A 1 -4.18 -1.76 -2.92
C MET A 1 -5.47 -1.95 -2.15
N SER A 2 -6.31 -0.93 -2.01
CA SER A 2 -7.66 -1.09 -1.43
C SER A 2 -8.41 -2.18 -2.17
N ALA A 3 -9.18 -3.00 -1.44
CA ALA A 3 -10.05 -3.99 -2.08
C ALA A 3 -10.91 -3.29 -3.13
N ILE A 4 -11.00 -3.88 -4.33
CA ILE A 4 -11.86 -3.33 -5.39
C ILE A 4 -13.28 -3.36 -4.85
N LYS A 5 -13.91 -2.19 -4.78
CA LYS A 5 -15.32 -2.09 -4.40
C LYS A 5 -16.14 -2.60 -5.57
N ILE A 6 -16.80 -3.73 -5.33
CA ILE A 6 -17.70 -4.35 -6.29
C ILE A 6 -19.12 -4.02 -5.84
N TYR A 7 -19.87 -3.45 -6.76
CA TYR A 7 -21.27 -3.12 -6.58
C TYR A 7 -22.09 -4.10 -7.38
N THR A 8 -23.13 -4.66 -6.78
CA THR A 8 -24.08 -5.48 -7.52
C THR A 8 -25.20 -4.59 -8.01
N ALA A 9 -25.45 -4.57 -9.31
CA ALA A 9 -26.64 -3.94 -9.88
C ALA A 9 -27.56 -4.97 -10.51
N THR A 10 -28.84 -4.63 -10.49
CA THR A 10 -29.90 -5.40 -11.13
C THR A 10 -30.14 -4.90 -12.56
N PRO A 11 -30.84 -5.68 -13.39
CA PRO A 11 -31.14 -5.29 -14.78
C PRO A 11 -31.95 -3.99 -14.87
N ALA A 12 -32.69 -3.63 -13.82
CA ALA A 12 -33.44 -2.38 -13.69
C ALA A 12 -32.55 -1.15 -13.43
N ASP A 13 -31.37 -1.34 -12.86
CA ASP A 13 -30.41 -0.27 -12.55
C ASP A 13 -29.56 0.13 -13.77
N LEU A 14 -29.62 -0.66 -14.86
CA LEU A 14 -28.88 -0.41 -16.09
C LEU A 14 -29.59 0.61 -16.98
N SER A 15 -28.82 1.33 -17.80
CA SER A 15 -29.36 2.27 -18.78
C SER A 15 -28.88 1.92 -20.20
N PRO A 16 -29.79 1.52 -21.11
CA PRO A 16 -31.23 1.30 -20.88
C PRO A 16 -31.51 0.08 -19.99
N PRO A 17 -32.66 0.05 -19.28
CA PRO A 17 -33.02 -1.09 -18.43
C PRO A 17 -33.19 -2.37 -19.25
N VAL A 18 -32.69 -3.49 -18.74
CA VAL A 18 -32.78 -4.79 -19.40
C VAL A 18 -33.95 -5.57 -18.79
N GLN A 19 -34.92 -5.97 -19.59
CA GLN A 19 -36.15 -6.66 -19.14
C GLN A 19 -35.96 -8.16 -18.83
N SER A 20 -34.76 -8.62 -18.48
CA SER A 20 -34.55 -10.02 -18.08
C SER A 20 -34.51 -10.15 -16.56
N GLU A 21 -35.31 -11.07 -16.01
CA GLU A 21 -35.56 -11.13 -14.56
C GLU A 21 -34.49 -11.90 -13.74
N SER A 22 -33.30 -12.19 -14.30
CA SER A 22 -32.49 -13.29 -13.74
C SER A 22 -30.97 -13.10 -13.78
N PHE A 23 -30.44 -11.88 -13.80
CA PHE A 23 -29.00 -11.74 -13.57
C PHE A 23 -28.64 -10.49 -12.78
N CYS A 24 -27.73 -10.66 -11.84
CA CYS A 24 -27.00 -9.59 -11.22
C CYS A 24 -25.68 -9.37 -11.97
N VAL A 25 -25.23 -8.12 -12.05
CA VAL A 25 -23.93 -7.77 -12.61
C VAL A 25 -23.09 -7.09 -11.55
N ASP A 26 -21.86 -7.57 -11.41
CA ASP A 26 -20.84 -6.92 -10.61
C ASP A 26 -20.20 -5.78 -11.40
N LEU A 27 -20.23 -4.60 -10.82
CA LEU A 27 -19.79 -3.35 -11.43
C LEU A 27 -18.76 -2.67 -10.54
N VAL A 28 -17.87 -1.92 -11.18
CA VAL A 28 -16.96 -0.99 -10.51
C VAL A 28 -17.36 0.41 -10.94
N LEU A 29 -17.56 1.30 -9.97
CA LEU A 29 -17.89 2.68 -10.28
C LEU A 29 -16.71 3.36 -10.99
N ALA A 30 -17.01 4.19 -11.99
CA ALA A 30 -15.99 4.95 -12.71
C ALA A 30 -15.18 5.90 -11.80
N SER A 31 -15.73 6.31 -10.65
CA SER A 31 -14.98 7.03 -9.61
C SER A 31 -13.88 6.17 -9.00
N ASP A 32 -14.23 4.96 -8.62
CA ASP A 32 -13.37 4.04 -7.88
C ASP A 32 -12.26 3.49 -8.79
N TYR A 33 -12.61 3.23 -10.05
CA TYR A 33 -11.64 2.87 -11.08
C TYR A 33 -10.61 3.99 -11.32
N ARG A 34 -11.07 5.25 -11.47
CA ARG A 34 -10.16 6.39 -11.64
C ARG A 34 -9.24 6.61 -10.44
N GLU A 35 -9.73 6.40 -9.22
CA GLU A 35 -8.90 6.48 -8.02
C GLU A 35 -7.81 5.39 -8.03
N LEU A 36 -8.16 4.18 -8.44
CA LEU A 36 -7.21 3.08 -8.58
C LEU A 36 -6.16 3.37 -9.65
N GLU A 37 -6.58 3.85 -10.83
CA GLU A 37 -5.68 4.26 -11.91
C GLU A 37 -4.70 5.35 -11.44
N ALA A 38 -5.17 6.34 -10.69
CA ALA A 38 -4.32 7.40 -10.14
C ALA A 38 -3.26 6.84 -9.17
N LYS A 39 -3.62 5.89 -8.30
CA LYS A 39 -2.68 5.20 -7.40
C LYS A 39 -1.65 4.39 -8.19
N CYS A 40 -2.08 3.64 -9.20
CA CYS A 40 -1.20 2.87 -10.07
C CYS A 40 -0.24 3.76 -10.85
N ALA A 41 -0.72 4.88 -11.40
CA ALA A 41 0.10 5.86 -12.11
C ALA A 41 1.16 6.49 -11.19
N SER A 42 0.79 6.85 -9.96
CA SER A 42 1.72 7.39 -8.97
C SER A 42 2.84 6.39 -8.62
N LEU A 43 2.47 5.14 -8.34
CA LEU A 43 3.45 4.07 -8.08
C LEU A 43 4.35 3.79 -9.30
N ALA A 44 3.78 3.79 -10.51
CA ALA A 44 4.52 3.58 -11.74
C ALA A 44 5.53 4.72 -11.99
N ALA A 45 5.12 5.97 -11.77
CA ALA A 45 5.98 7.14 -11.90
C ALA A 45 7.12 7.11 -10.88
N GLU A 46 6.83 6.80 -9.61
CA GLU A 46 7.85 6.65 -8.56
C GLU A 46 8.84 5.52 -8.90
N ASN A 47 8.35 4.40 -9.43
CA ASN A 47 9.19 3.27 -9.84
C ASN A 47 10.06 3.60 -11.06
N ALA A 48 9.51 4.27 -12.07
CA ALA A 48 10.27 4.75 -13.22
C ALA A 48 11.38 5.70 -12.77
N HIS A 49 11.05 6.66 -11.91
CA HIS A 49 12.02 7.59 -11.36
C HIS A 49 13.10 6.87 -10.54
N ALA A 50 12.75 5.85 -9.74
CA ALA A 50 13.72 5.04 -9.01
C ALA A 50 14.65 4.26 -9.94
N ARG A 51 14.13 3.71 -11.06
CA ARG A 51 14.93 3.00 -12.06
C ARG A 51 15.90 3.92 -12.81
N GLU A 52 15.45 5.10 -13.24
CA GLU A 52 16.32 6.13 -13.83
C GLU A 52 17.41 6.57 -12.82
N ARG A 53 16.98 6.78 -11.56
CA ARG A 53 17.76 6.87 -10.32
C ARG A 53 18.99 5.96 -10.34
N HIS A 54 18.68 4.67 -10.33
CA HIS A 54 19.64 3.59 -10.25
C HIS A 54 20.53 3.51 -11.49
N ALA A 55 19.99 3.72 -12.68
CA ALA A 55 20.76 3.71 -13.92
C ALA A 55 21.87 4.79 -13.92
N PHE A 56 21.55 6.01 -13.47
CA PHE A 56 22.52 7.10 -13.35
C PHE A 56 23.63 6.77 -12.35
N ILE A 57 23.28 6.31 -11.15
CA ILE A 57 24.26 5.95 -10.11
C ILE A 57 25.18 4.83 -10.59
N ARG A 58 24.63 3.82 -11.27
CA ARG A 58 25.41 2.73 -11.83
C ARG A 58 26.40 3.21 -12.89
N ALA A 59 25.98 4.11 -13.77
CA ALA A 59 26.85 4.70 -14.79
C ALA A 59 27.99 5.53 -14.16
N LEU A 60 27.67 6.34 -13.14
CA LEU A 60 28.65 7.13 -12.41
C LEU A 60 29.67 6.24 -11.69
N ALA A 61 29.22 5.18 -11.03
CA ALA A 61 30.10 4.23 -10.34
C ALA A 61 31.06 3.52 -11.30
N VAL A 62 30.58 3.10 -12.48
CA VAL A 62 31.42 2.49 -13.53
C VAL A 62 32.45 3.49 -14.04
N SER A 63 32.05 4.74 -14.31
CA SER A 63 32.99 5.80 -14.74
C SER A 63 34.09 6.04 -13.71
N ILE A 64 33.78 6.10 -12.42
CA ILE A 64 34.77 6.29 -11.34
C ILE A 64 35.76 5.10 -11.30
N LEU A 65 35.27 3.87 -11.47
CA LEU A 65 36.11 2.66 -11.51
C LEU A 65 37.05 2.66 -12.71
N GLU A 66 36.56 3.05 -13.89
CA GLU A 66 37.36 3.10 -15.12
C GLU A 66 38.46 4.16 -15.04
N HIS A 67 38.16 5.35 -14.51
CA HIS A 67 39.12 6.46 -14.41
C HIS A 67 40.13 6.28 -13.28
N SER A 68 39.87 5.42 -12.30
CA SER A 68 40.82 5.09 -11.23
C SER A 68 41.91 4.08 -11.65
N GLY A 69 41.87 3.60 -12.91
CA GLY A 69 42.83 2.63 -13.44
C GLY A 69 42.77 1.27 -12.72
N GLY A 70 41.61 0.91 -12.16
CA GLY A 70 41.41 -0.33 -11.42
C GLY A 70 42.08 -0.38 -10.04
N ARG A 71 42.60 0.76 -9.52
CA ARG A 71 43.10 0.82 -8.13
C ARG A 71 41.91 0.78 -7.17
N MET A 72 41.68 -0.39 -6.59
CA MET A 72 40.65 -0.70 -5.58
C MET A 72 40.93 -0.06 -4.21
N ASP A 73 41.14 1.25 -4.13
CA ASP A 73 40.86 1.98 -2.88
C ASP A 73 39.39 2.44 -2.89
N TRP A 74 38.50 1.47 -2.89
CA TRP A 74 37.06 1.74 -2.83
C TRP A 74 36.68 2.45 -1.53
N ARG A 75 37.45 2.28 -0.45
CA ARG A 75 37.17 2.92 0.86
C ARG A 75 37.48 4.41 0.84
N GLY A 76 38.61 4.83 0.27
CA GLY A 76 38.96 6.24 0.09
C GLY A 76 38.03 6.93 -0.91
N ALA A 77 37.73 6.27 -2.04
CA ALA A 77 36.79 6.80 -3.03
C ALA A 77 35.36 6.94 -2.48
N MET A 78 34.89 6.01 -1.63
CA MET A 78 33.57 6.14 -0.98
C MET A 78 33.57 7.15 0.16
N ALA A 79 34.70 7.35 0.85
CA ALA A 79 34.85 8.38 1.88
C ALA A 79 34.74 9.79 1.29
N ASP A 80 35.36 10.04 0.14
CA ASP A 80 35.24 11.30 -0.61
C ASP A 80 33.85 11.47 -1.25
N ALA A 81 33.12 10.37 -1.49
CA ALA A 81 31.76 10.36 -2.03
C ALA A 81 30.66 10.38 -0.95
N THR A 82 30.99 10.66 0.32
CA THR A 82 30.02 10.64 1.43
C THR A 82 28.80 11.53 1.17
N GLU A 83 28.99 12.72 0.60
CA GLU A 83 27.90 13.64 0.25
C GLU A 83 27.02 13.10 -0.89
N LEU A 84 27.63 12.40 -1.85
CA LEU A 84 26.92 11.71 -2.93
C LEU A 84 26.11 10.53 -2.37
N CYS A 85 26.69 9.72 -1.48
CA CYS A 85 25.99 8.63 -0.80
C CYS A 85 24.81 9.16 0.03
N GLN A 86 25.00 10.24 0.79
CA GLN A 86 23.92 10.88 1.56
C GLN A 86 22.81 11.46 0.65
N THR A 87 23.19 12.02 -0.49
CA THR A 87 22.22 12.53 -1.48
C THR A 87 21.43 11.37 -2.08
N VAL A 88 22.10 10.28 -2.43
CA VAL A 88 21.48 9.06 -2.94
C VAL A 88 20.53 8.45 -1.91
N ASP A 89 20.97 8.31 -0.66
CA ASP A 89 20.18 7.76 0.44
C ASP A 89 18.97 8.65 0.76
N SER A 90 19.14 9.98 0.77
CA SER A 90 18.03 10.93 0.96
C SER A 90 16.98 10.85 -0.16
N VAL A 91 17.43 10.64 -1.39
CA VAL A 91 16.57 10.52 -2.57
C VAL A 91 15.81 9.18 -2.58
N TYR A 92 16.43 8.08 -2.13
CA TYR A 92 15.74 6.79 -1.96
C TYR A 92 14.86 6.73 -0.72
N ALA A 93 15.18 7.49 0.34
CA ALA A 93 14.44 7.48 1.60
C ALA A 93 13.00 8.01 1.48
N LYS A 94 12.64 8.71 0.40
CA LYS A 94 11.30 9.30 0.22
C LYS A 94 10.58 8.68 -0.97
N SER A 95 9.88 7.59 -0.70
CA SER A 95 8.98 6.91 -1.64
C SER A 95 7.53 7.01 -1.14
N PRO A 96 6.91 8.21 -1.18
CA PRO A 96 5.61 8.46 -0.57
C PRO A 96 4.49 7.58 -1.14
N ALA A 97 4.51 7.27 -2.43
CA ALA A 97 3.50 6.40 -3.03
C ALA A 97 3.65 4.97 -2.52
N THR A 98 4.88 4.46 -2.45
CA THR A 98 5.19 3.15 -1.87
C THR A 98 4.85 3.09 -0.38
N ASN A 99 5.18 4.13 0.40
CA ASN A 99 4.88 4.20 1.82
C ASN A 99 3.37 4.18 2.08
N ALA A 100 2.60 4.99 1.35
CA ALA A 100 1.14 4.99 1.42
C ALA A 100 0.56 3.62 1.03
N PHE A 101 1.10 2.97 -0.01
CA PHE A 101 0.69 1.62 -0.40
C PHE A 101 0.96 0.58 0.70
N LEU A 102 2.15 0.60 1.31
CA LEU A 102 2.53 -0.34 2.37
C LEU A 102 1.72 -0.11 3.65
N ALA A 103 1.41 1.14 3.99
CA ALA A 103 0.52 1.46 5.10
C ALA A 103 -0.89 0.93 4.85
N GLU A 104 -1.43 1.10 3.65
CA GLU A 104 -2.74 0.56 3.27
C GLU A 104 -2.77 -0.97 3.36
N VAL A 105 -1.76 -1.67 2.87
CA VAL A 105 -1.68 -3.14 2.95
C VAL A 105 -1.59 -3.61 4.41
N ARG A 106 -0.80 -2.93 5.25
CA ARG A 106 -0.71 -3.24 6.68
C ARG A 106 -2.04 -3.00 7.39
N ALA A 107 -2.70 -1.87 7.11
CA ALA A 107 -4.01 -1.53 7.67
C ALA A 107 -5.07 -2.58 7.31
N GLN A 108 -5.09 -3.07 6.06
CA GLN A 108 -6.00 -4.14 5.65
C GLN A 108 -5.76 -5.47 6.38
N GLY A 109 -4.49 -5.82 6.64
CA GLY A 109 -4.17 -7.00 7.44
C GLY A 109 -4.74 -6.88 8.87
N VAL A 110 -4.61 -5.69 9.46
CA VAL A 110 -5.16 -5.37 10.78
C VAL A 110 -6.69 -5.36 10.79
N GLU A 111 -7.33 -4.84 9.74
CA GLU A 111 -8.79 -4.87 9.58
C GLU A 111 -9.34 -6.29 9.46
N ARG A 112 -8.63 -7.19 8.75
CA ARG A 112 -8.99 -8.61 8.70
C ARG A 112 -8.92 -9.27 10.07
N TYR A 113 -7.93 -8.91 10.88
CA TYR A 113 -7.84 -9.39 12.26
C TYR A 113 -8.98 -8.84 13.13
N ALA A 114 -9.35 -7.57 12.99
CA ALA A 114 -10.52 -7.01 13.67
C ALA A 114 -11.82 -7.73 13.28
N ALA A 115 -12.00 -8.10 12.01
CA ALA A 115 -13.14 -8.88 11.56
C ALA A 115 -13.17 -10.28 12.19
N GLN A 116 -12.02 -10.94 12.32
CA GLN A 116 -11.90 -12.21 13.04
C GLN A 116 -12.33 -12.08 14.50
N LEU A 117 -11.86 -11.04 15.21
CA LEU A 117 -12.25 -10.78 16.59
C LEU A 117 -13.76 -10.59 16.76
N LYS A 118 -14.42 -9.94 15.80
CA LYS A 118 -15.89 -9.78 15.81
C LYS A 118 -16.61 -11.12 15.62
N SER A 119 -16.15 -11.94 14.69
CA SER A 119 -16.72 -13.28 14.50
C SER A 119 -16.55 -14.17 15.74
N GLU A 120 -15.41 -14.08 16.42
CA GLU A 120 -15.19 -14.77 17.70
C GLU A 120 -16.05 -14.21 18.83
N ALA A 121 -16.32 -12.90 18.83
CA ALA A 121 -17.21 -12.28 19.79
C ALA A 121 -18.66 -12.76 19.65
N GLU A 122 -19.14 -12.89 18.40
CA GLU A 122 -20.46 -13.45 18.09
C GLU A 122 -20.59 -14.88 18.63
N LEU A 123 -19.57 -15.71 18.40
CA LEU A 123 -19.56 -17.08 18.93
C LEU A 123 -19.52 -17.12 20.47
N ALA A 124 -18.76 -16.22 21.09
CA ALA A 124 -18.71 -16.12 22.55
C ALA A 124 -20.07 -15.72 23.14
N ASP A 125 -20.80 -14.82 22.49
CA ASP A 125 -22.15 -14.41 22.88
C ASP A 125 -23.13 -15.57 22.75
N GLU A 126 -23.12 -16.28 21.61
CA GLU A 126 -23.97 -17.47 21.36
C GLU A 126 -23.74 -18.60 22.38
N THR A 127 -22.52 -18.72 22.90
CA THR A 127 -22.13 -19.74 23.88
C THR A 127 -22.29 -19.28 25.34
N GLY A 128 -22.81 -18.08 25.58
CA GLY A 128 -23.09 -17.54 26.92
C GLY A 128 -21.87 -16.97 27.66
N TRP A 129 -20.82 -16.61 26.93
CA TRP A 129 -19.60 -16.00 27.45
C TRP A 129 -19.60 -14.48 27.24
N ASP A 130 -20.63 -13.78 27.74
CA ASP A 130 -20.84 -12.32 27.56
C ASP A 130 -19.60 -11.46 27.88
N GLY A 131 -18.82 -11.86 28.88
CA GLY A 131 -17.59 -11.15 29.25
C GLY A 131 -16.51 -11.23 28.17
N ALA A 132 -16.36 -12.41 27.56
CA ALA A 132 -15.43 -12.62 26.45
C ALA A 132 -15.91 -11.90 25.19
N ALA A 133 -17.22 -11.95 24.89
CA ALA A 133 -17.81 -11.24 23.76
C ALA A 133 -17.55 -9.73 23.83
N LYS A 134 -17.83 -9.10 24.99
CA LYS A 134 -17.55 -7.67 25.21
C LYS A 134 -16.07 -7.31 25.08
N PHE A 135 -15.19 -8.17 25.61
CA PHE A 135 -13.74 -7.98 25.48
C PHE A 135 -13.30 -8.01 24.01
N LEU A 136 -13.71 -9.03 23.25
CA LEU A 136 -13.34 -9.20 21.85
C LEU A 136 -13.85 -8.05 20.96
N ILE A 137 -15.07 -7.56 21.21
CA ILE A 137 -15.59 -6.36 20.55
C ILE A 137 -14.71 -5.14 20.83
N SER A 138 -14.40 -4.88 22.11
CA SER A 138 -13.52 -3.78 22.52
C SER A 138 -12.14 -3.87 21.86
N GLU A 139 -11.55 -5.07 21.80
CA GLU A 139 -10.26 -5.25 21.13
C GLU A 139 -10.37 -5.03 19.62
N SER A 140 -11.45 -5.49 18.98
CA SER A 140 -11.68 -5.24 17.54
C SER A 140 -11.71 -3.74 17.22
N GLU A 141 -12.32 -2.92 18.08
CA GLU A 141 -12.40 -1.47 17.91
C GLU A 141 -11.03 -0.81 18.05
N LYS A 142 -10.23 -1.20 19.04
CA LYS A 142 -8.85 -0.71 19.22
C LYS A 142 -7.97 -1.05 18.02
N VAL A 143 -8.09 -2.28 17.52
CA VAL A 143 -7.37 -2.77 16.34
C VAL A 143 -7.76 -1.95 15.09
N LEU A 144 -9.03 -1.60 14.92
CA LEU A 144 -9.47 -0.71 13.82
C LEU A 144 -8.89 0.70 13.95
N VAL A 145 -8.80 1.25 15.16
CA VAL A 145 -8.12 2.55 15.40
C VAL A 145 -6.65 2.46 15.02
N PHE A 146 -5.96 1.37 15.36
CA PHE A 146 -4.57 1.15 14.96
C PHE A 146 -4.41 1.05 13.43
N ALA A 147 -5.33 0.37 12.73
CA ALA A 147 -5.34 0.35 11.27
C ALA A 147 -5.45 1.76 10.66
N ALA A 148 -6.27 2.63 11.25
CA ALA A 148 -6.37 4.03 10.82
C ALA A 148 -5.07 4.82 11.07
N GLN A 149 -4.40 4.59 12.20
CA GLN A 149 -3.11 5.22 12.53
C GLN A 149 -2.02 4.85 11.53
N LEU A 150 -1.93 3.59 11.10
CA LEU A 150 -0.97 3.13 10.09
C LEU A 150 -1.07 3.94 8.79
N ARG A 151 -2.29 4.31 8.38
CA ARG A 151 -2.52 5.16 7.19
C ARG A 151 -2.05 6.60 7.41
N GLN A 152 -2.28 7.16 8.60
CA GLN A 152 -1.90 8.53 8.94
C GLN A 152 -0.39 8.71 9.05
N GLU A 153 0.33 7.71 9.57
CA GLU A 153 1.78 7.77 9.71
C GLU A 153 2.51 7.79 8.37
N ALA A 154 1.99 7.12 7.35
CA ALA A 154 2.56 7.16 6.00
C ALA A 154 2.35 8.50 5.27
N ALA A 155 1.46 9.36 5.78
CA ALA A 155 1.22 10.70 5.24
C ALA A 155 2.12 11.78 5.89
N LYS A 156 2.93 11.43 6.89
CA LYS A 156 3.91 12.30 7.56
C LYS A 156 5.26 12.23 6.85
#